data_AF-A0A8H4LHT7-F1
#
_entry.id   AF-A0A8H4LHT7-F1
#
_cell.length_a   1.000
_cell.length_b   1.000
_cell.length_c   1.000
_cell.angle_alpha   90.00
_cell.angle_beta   90.00
_cell.angle_gamma   90.00
#
_symmetry.space_group_name_H-M   'P 1'
#
loop_
_entity.id
_entity.type
_entity.pdbx_description
1 polymer ?
#
loop_
_entity_poly.entity_id
_entity_poly.type
_entity_poly.pdbx_seq_one_letter_code
_entity_poly.pdbx_strand_id
1 'polypeptide(L)'
;MKRLIAKFKRSAKIQPSLASEHPTVSDAAIADEVTTTQQDGHEPEPKPAKPVQNAPLEDLPAEVRRHLLSVLDLPQLKALVRASPTFHQQYVFDRKYLLCRSLENTLGSVMFDAYACQLSQSSDWKQFQQDYTEKNCLPPSDQITQETAAKIAVFHTNYVTPIVRYFSDKSLNHLLSLTKDLEGDKLEAALSTSEAMRFTRAVYRFEILCQVAGPHSETDMFLRTEAAEQFFLIFEPWEVEELLSFYQFVEPIYDDIFKQVRDDFHPDNPRFDDQPRPPTPEGAFDFDHRLDRDNLLEGTILRGLCLLHTVLFDIKDHQHLVCLMQENLAKSYMSISTSAGGMFGSTHQLMRREAQPSDRDRMQDEKVPMPFPGDGVPDAPPLAWAMIWGSTYSNIYGWYIPDDTRPWGYIFWDAARLERTGGKELLQQQWEKCWEDEDPRDDLF
;
A
#
# COMPACT_ATOMS: atom_id res chain seq x y z
N MET A 1 -21.96 -14.79 22.31
CA MET A 1 -22.57 -15.75 21.34
C MET A 1 -23.72 -15.19 20.47
N LYS A 2 -24.82 -14.63 21.00
CA LYS A 2 -25.95 -14.10 20.17
C LYS A 2 -25.57 -12.90 19.27
N ARG A 3 -24.55 -12.12 19.64
CA ARG A 3 -24.09 -10.93 18.90
C ARG A 3 -22.91 -11.20 17.95
N LEU A 4 -22.09 -12.22 18.22
CA LEU A 4 -21.22 -12.86 17.20
C LEU A 4 -22.05 -13.30 15.98
N ILE A 5 -23.24 -13.84 16.21
CA ILE A 5 -24.22 -14.17 15.16
C ILE A 5 -24.73 -12.90 14.43
N ALA A 6 -24.81 -11.74 15.11
CA ALA A 6 -25.23 -10.49 14.50
C ALA A 6 -24.13 -9.85 13.63
N LYS A 7 -22.87 -9.87 14.07
CA LYS A 7 -21.71 -9.47 13.24
C LYS A 7 -21.56 -10.41 12.04
N PHE A 8 -21.65 -11.73 12.26
CA PHE A 8 -21.70 -12.73 11.19
C PHE A 8 -22.80 -12.44 10.14
N LYS A 9 -23.99 -12.03 10.58
CA LYS A 9 -25.10 -11.63 9.68
C LYS A 9 -24.87 -10.32 8.94
N ARG A 10 -24.02 -9.41 9.44
CA ARG A 10 -23.66 -8.14 8.79
C ARG A 10 -22.56 -8.35 7.74
N SER A 11 -21.51 -9.12 8.05
CA SER A 11 -20.44 -9.45 7.08
C SER A 11 -20.97 -10.23 5.87
N ALA A 12 -22.07 -10.96 6.01
CA ALA A 12 -22.75 -11.64 4.89
C ALA A 12 -23.62 -10.72 4.00
N LYS A 13 -23.76 -9.42 4.30
CA LYS A 13 -24.72 -8.50 3.67
C LYS A 13 -24.12 -7.31 2.91
N ILE A 14 -22.80 -7.13 2.88
CA ILE A 14 -22.18 -5.98 2.19
C ILE A 14 -22.00 -6.31 0.69
N GLN A 15 -23.00 -5.92 -0.10
CA GLN A 15 -22.91 -5.68 -1.55
C GLN A 15 -23.43 -4.27 -1.79
N PRO A 16 -22.76 -3.42 -2.59
CA PRO A 16 -23.40 -2.23 -3.14
C PRO A 16 -23.65 -2.40 -4.64
N SER A 17 -24.91 -2.26 -5.02
CA SER A 17 -25.33 -1.68 -6.29
C SER A 17 -25.09 -0.17 -6.25
N LEU A 18 -24.66 0.45 -7.36
CA LEU A 18 -25.34 1.61 -7.98
C LEU A 18 -24.61 2.07 -9.25
N ALA A 19 -25.44 2.53 -10.18
CA ALA A 19 -25.12 2.89 -11.55
C ALA A 19 -24.86 4.40 -11.75
N SER A 20 -24.09 4.67 -12.81
CA SER A 20 -24.05 5.84 -13.74
C SER A 20 -23.98 7.28 -13.21
N GLU A 21 -23.08 8.09 -13.77
CA GLU A 21 -23.38 9.06 -14.86
C GLU A 21 -22.13 9.90 -15.22
N HIS A 22 -21.90 10.10 -16.52
CA HIS A 22 -20.88 10.98 -17.10
C HIS A 22 -21.39 12.42 -17.24
N PRO A 23 -20.52 13.44 -17.16
CA PRO A 23 -20.80 14.73 -17.78
C PRO A 23 -19.89 15.02 -18.99
N THR A 24 -20.54 15.65 -19.97
CA THR A 24 -20.08 16.06 -21.30
C THR A 24 -19.31 17.39 -21.22
N VAL A 25 -18.28 17.53 -22.07
CA VAL A 25 -17.48 18.75 -22.28
C VAL A 25 -18.16 19.65 -23.33
N SER A 26 -18.08 20.97 -23.15
CA SER A 26 -18.37 21.96 -24.19
C SER A 26 -17.24 22.99 -24.28
N ASP A 27 -16.72 23.12 -25.51
CA ASP A 27 -15.82 24.15 -26.01
C ASP A 27 -16.48 25.53 -26.07
N ALA A 28 -15.66 26.58 -26.04
CA ALA A 28 -15.87 27.82 -26.80
C ALA A 28 -14.54 28.57 -27.02
N ALA A 29 -14.12 28.61 -28.27
CA ALA A 29 -13.11 29.51 -28.82
C ALA A 29 -13.73 30.85 -29.24
N ILE A 30 -12.90 31.90 -29.39
CA ILE A 30 -13.03 33.13 -30.22
C ILE A 30 -11.76 33.96 -29.93
N ALA A 31 -11.10 34.70 -30.82
CA ALA A 31 -10.86 34.71 -32.26
C ALA A 31 -9.72 35.74 -32.50
N ASP A 32 -9.14 35.66 -33.70
CA ASP A 32 -8.12 36.48 -34.35
C ASP A 32 -8.07 37.99 -34.06
N GLU A 33 -6.86 38.58 -34.17
CA GLU A 33 -6.56 39.50 -35.28
C GLU A 33 -5.06 39.81 -35.43
N VAL A 34 -4.60 39.70 -36.68
CA VAL A 34 -3.27 40.06 -37.19
C VAL A 34 -3.36 41.42 -37.84
N THR A 35 -2.39 42.32 -37.61
CA THR A 35 -1.99 43.29 -38.65
C THR A 35 -0.51 43.65 -38.50
N THR A 36 0.21 43.50 -39.62
CA THR A 36 1.62 43.81 -39.84
C THR A 36 1.75 45.19 -40.49
N THR A 37 2.70 46.03 -40.09
CA THR A 37 3.50 46.83 -41.05
C THR A 37 4.85 47.28 -40.45
N GLN A 38 5.89 47.19 -41.28
CA GLN A 38 7.29 47.60 -41.13
C GLN A 38 7.40 49.16 -41.04
N GLN A 39 8.50 49.82 -40.62
CA GLN A 39 9.88 49.73 -41.12
C GLN A 39 10.82 50.72 -40.38
N ASP A 40 12.12 50.37 -40.37
CA ASP A 40 13.37 51.17 -40.32
C ASP A 40 13.82 52.01 -39.09
N GLY A 41 15.08 51.76 -38.69
CA GLY A 41 15.87 52.62 -37.82
C GLY A 41 17.11 51.92 -37.21
N HIS A 42 18.27 52.16 -37.80
CA HIS A 42 19.57 51.51 -37.58
C HIS A 42 20.35 52.16 -36.41
N GLU A 43 20.77 51.41 -35.38
CA GLU A 43 21.99 51.65 -34.56
C GLU A 43 22.18 50.57 -33.45
N PRO A 44 23.38 50.39 -32.86
CA PRO A 44 24.26 49.25 -33.09
C PRO A 44 24.12 48.10 -32.08
N GLU A 45 24.60 46.93 -32.50
CA GLU A 45 24.72 45.68 -31.74
C GLU A 45 25.23 45.87 -30.29
N PRO A 46 24.49 45.37 -29.28
CA PRO A 46 25.11 44.98 -28.04
C PRO A 46 25.81 43.64 -28.27
N LYS A 47 27.13 43.63 -28.01
CA LYS A 47 27.99 42.45 -27.90
C LYS A 47 27.22 41.20 -27.44
N PRO A 48 27.34 40.03 -28.09
CA PRO A 48 26.79 38.81 -27.53
C PRO A 48 27.40 38.61 -26.14
N ALA A 49 26.51 38.53 -25.15
CA ALA A 49 26.85 38.34 -23.76
C ALA A 49 27.72 37.09 -23.59
N LYS A 50 28.54 37.16 -22.55
CA LYS A 50 29.43 36.12 -22.03
C LYS A 50 28.75 34.73 -21.98
N PRO A 51 29.54 33.64 -22.04
CA PRO A 51 29.03 32.28 -22.00
C PRO A 51 28.09 32.10 -20.81
N VAL A 52 27.02 31.33 -21.06
CA VAL A 52 26.06 30.82 -20.07
C VAL A 52 26.78 30.62 -18.73
N GLN A 53 26.54 31.54 -17.79
CA GLN A 53 26.98 31.34 -16.41
C GLN A 53 26.26 30.08 -15.96
N ASN A 54 27.02 29.01 -15.70
CA ASN A 54 26.50 27.86 -14.98
C ASN A 54 25.78 28.39 -13.72
N ALA A 55 24.69 27.73 -13.32
CA ALA A 55 23.97 28.13 -12.13
C ALA A 55 24.94 28.23 -10.94
N PRO A 56 24.78 29.20 -10.01
CA PRO A 56 25.70 29.42 -8.88
C PRO A 56 25.92 28.18 -7.99
N LEU A 57 25.05 27.18 -8.11
CA LEU A 57 25.14 25.91 -7.42
C LEU A 57 26.24 24.97 -8.00
N GLU A 58 26.56 25.09 -9.29
CA GLU A 58 27.57 24.25 -9.95
C GLU A 58 29.00 24.70 -9.66
N ASP A 59 29.19 25.98 -9.38
CA ASP A 59 30.47 26.58 -9.01
C ASP A 59 30.89 26.27 -7.56
N LEU A 60 30.02 25.59 -6.80
CA LEU A 60 30.33 25.14 -5.45
C LEU A 60 31.46 24.10 -5.46
N PRO A 61 32.32 24.08 -4.41
CA PRO A 61 33.32 23.03 -4.23
C PRO A 61 32.69 21.64 -4.30
N ALA A 62 33.44 20.67 -4.83
CA ALA A 62 32.93 19.31 -5.06
C ALA A 62 32.40 18.66 -3.77
N GLU A 63 33.01 18.97 -2.63
CA GLU A 63 32.61 18.53 -1.30
C GLU A 63 31.24 19.09 -0.90
N VAL A 64 30.99 20.38 -1.19
CA VAL A 64 29.71 21.02 -0.92
C VAL A 64 28.63 20.45 -1.84
N ARG A 65 28.94 20.24 -3.12
CA ARG A 65 28.01 19.58 -4.07
C ARG A 65 27.68 18.15 -3.63
N ARG A 66 28.67 17.39 -3.19
CA ARG A 66 28.48 16.03 -2.64
C ARG A 66 27.60 16.05 -1.40
N HIS A 67 27.86 16.98 -0.46
CA HIS A 67 27.04 17.11 0.74
C HIS A 67 25.60 17.49 0.41
N LEU A 68 25.40 18.45 -0.50
CA LEU A 68 24.07 18.81 -1.01
C LEU A 68 23.34 17.60 -1.56
N LEU A 69 23.97 16.81 -2.44
CA LEU A 69 23.37 15.59 -2.97
C LEU A 69 23.02 14.56 -1.88
N SER A 70 23.77 14.50 -0.78
CA SER A 70 23.58 13.53 0.30
C SER A 70 22.40 13.83 1.24
N VAL A 71 21.89 15.07 1.24
CA VAL A 71 20.75 15.48 2.08
C VAL A 71 19.42 15.48 1.32
N LEU A 72 19.44 15.22 0.02
CA LEU A 72 18.23 15.18 -0.81
C LEU A 72 17.49 13.85 -0.66
N ASP A 73 16.16 13.93 -0.68
CA ASP A 73 15.33 12.76 -0.91
C ASP A 73 15.46 12.26 -2.36
N LEU A 74 14.89 11.08 -2.65
CA LEU A 74 15.05 10.41 -3.94
C LEU A 74 14.45 11.22 -5.10
N PRO A 75 13.23 11.80 -4.99
CA PRO A 75 12.72 12.72 -6.00
C PRO A 75 13.63 13.91 -6.29
N GLN A 76 14.13 14.58 -5.24
CA GLN A 76 14.99 15.76 -5.35
C GLN A 76 16.36 15.40 -5.94
N LEU A 77 16.95 14.29 -5.51
CA LEU A 77 18.20 13.77 -6.07
C LEU A 77 18.04 13.51 -7.57
N LYS A 78 16.98 12.80 -7.95
CA LYS A 78 16.67 12.51 -9.37
C LYS A 78 16.48 13.79 -10.16
N ALA A 79 15.77 14.79 -9.62
CA ALA A 79 15.55 16.07 -10.29
C ALA A 79 16.87 16.83 -10.51
N LEU A 80 17.68 16.99 -9.46
CA LEU A 80 18.94 17.74 -9.54
C LEU A 80 19.96 17.07 -10.46
N VAL A 81 20.10 15.75 -10.37
CA VAL A 81 21.00 14.95 -11.24
C VAL A 81 20.58 15.01 -12.71
N ARG A 82 19.28 15.16 -13.00
CA ARG A 82 18.79 15.33 -14.38
C ARG A 82 18.93 16.76 -14.88
N ALA A 83 18.85 17.75 -13.99
CA ALA A 83 18.88 19.16 -14.36
C ALA A 83 20.31 19.67 -14.63
N SER A 84 21.35 19.05 -14.07
CA SER A 84 22.72 19.54 -14.16
C SER A 84 23.72 18.43 -14.52
N PRO A 85 24.50 18.58 -15.62
CA PRO A 85 25.60 17.67 -15.95
C PRO A 85 26.68 17.61 -14.86
N THR A 86 26.93 18.74 -14.18
CA THR A 86 27.92 18.86 -13.10
C THR A 86 27.51 18.01 -11.89
N PHE A 87 26.23 18.09 -11.49
CA PHE A 87 25.69 17.21 -10.43
C PHE A 87 25.54 15.76 -10.90
N HIS A 88 25.27 15.52 -12.18
CA HIS A 88 25.25 14.18 -12.74
C HIS A 88 26.61 13.49 -12.63
N GLN A 89 27.69 14.17 -13.01
CA GLN A 89 29.05 13.64 -12.89
C GLN A 89 29.41 13.36 -11.43
N GLN A 90 29.06 14.28 -10.51
CA GLN A 90 29.27 14.08 -9.07
C GLN A 90 28.49 12.88 -8.54
N TYR A 91 27.24 12.71 -8.98
CA TYR A 91 26.42 11.55 -8.64
C TYR A 91 27.01 10.26 -9.17
N VAL A 92 27.45 10.21 -10.43
CA VAL A 92 28.06 9.01 -11.02
C VAL A 92 29.34 8.62 -10.27
N PHE A 93 30.16 9.61 -9.89
CA PHE A 93 31.41 9.38 -9.16
C PHE A 93 31.19 8.68 -7.81
N ASP A 94 30.14 9.04 -7.07
CA ASP A 94 29.86 8.51 -5.73
C ASP A 94 28.45 7.94 -5.59
N ARG A 95 28.02 7.23 -6.63
CA ARG A 95 26.64 6.81 -6.82
C ARG A 95 26.10 5.97 -5.67
N LYS A 96 26.89 5.01 -5.20
CA LYS A 96 26.51 4.12 -4.10
C LYS A 96 26.13 4.93 -2.85
N TYR A 97 27.04 5.76 -2.38
CA TYR A 97 26.85 6.55 -1.16
C TYR A 97 25.65 7.49 -1.29
N LEU A 98 25.60 8.26 -2.38
CA LEU A 98 24.56 9.27 -2.59
C LEU A 98 23.18 8.63 -2.73
N LEU A 99 23.08 7.49 -3.41
CA LEU A 99 21.83 6.77 -3.56
C LEU A 99 21.36 6.16 -2.23
N CYS A 100 22.25 5.51 -1.47
CA CYS A 100 21.91 4.98 -0.15
C CYS A 100 21.43 6.09 0.79
N ARG A 101 22.13 7.22 0.85
CA ARG A 101 21.72 8.38 1.66
C ARG A 101 20.36 8.93 1.26
N SER A 102 20.11 9.02 -0.04
CA SER A 102 18.84 9.51 -0.55
C SER A 102 17.69 8.56 -0.25
N LEU A 103 17.92 7.25 -0.27
CA LEU A 103 16.95 6.25 0.17
C LEU A 103 16.68 6.35 1.68
N GLU A 104 17.73 6.49 2.51
CA GLU A 104 17.58 6.70 3.96
C GLU A 104 16.72 7.95 4.24
N ASN A 105 16.98 9.06 3.56
CA ASN A 105 16.20 10.30 3.71
C ASN A 105 14.74 10.15 3.24
N THR A 106 14.49 9.32 2.22
CA THR A 106 13.15 9.12 1.66
C THR A 106 12.31 8.16 2.49
N LEU A 107 12.91 7.05 2.94
CA LEU A 107 12.20 5.92 3.54
C LEU A 107 12.26 5.93 5.07
N GLY A 108 13.27 6.57 5.67
CA GLY A 108 13.46 6.57 7.12
C GLY A 108 13.48 5.14 7.67
N SER A 109 12.60 4.86 8.65
CA SER A 109 12.43 3.52 9.24
C SER A 109 11.96 2.46 8.24
N VAL A 110 11.24 2.84 7.18
CA VAL A 110 10.72 1.92 6.15
C VAL A 110 11.83 1.35 5.26
N MET A 111 13.06 1.88 5.35
CA MET A 111 14.21 1.34 4.63
C MET A 111 14.44 -0.16 4.95
N PHE A 112 14.10 -0.59 6.17
CA PHE A 112 14.16 -2.00 6.55
C PHE A 112 13.23 -2.88 5.71
N ASP A 113 11.94 -2.51 5.61
CA ASP A 113 10.96 -3.24 4.81
C ASP A 113 11.32 -3.21 3.32
N ALA A 114 11.80 -2.05 2.83
CA ALA A 114 12.22 -1.91 1.44
C ALA A 114 13.41 -2.82 1.08
N TYR A 115 14.36 -2.99 2.00
CA TYR A 115 15.48 -3.90 1.81
C TYR A 115 15.06 -5.37 1.95
N ALA A 116 14.24 -5.69 2.96
CA ALA A 116 13.70 -7.02 3.15
C ALA A 116 12.91 -7.51 1.92
N CYS A 117 12.11 -6.63 1.33
CA CYS A 117 11.38 -6.87 0.07
C CYS A 117 12.30 -7.23 -1.11
N GLN A 118 13.57 -6.83 -1.11
CA GLN A 118 14.53 -7.27 -2.14
C GLN A 118 15.14 -8.64 -1.80
N LEU A 119 15.35 -8.94 -0.51
CA LEU A 119 15.90 -10.22 -0.09
C LEU A 119 14.91 -11.37 -0.27
N SER A 120 13.64 -11.15 0.10
CA SER A 120 12.58 -12.17 0.04
C SER A 120 12.38 -12.76 -1.36
N GLN A 121 12.80 -12.08 -2.42
CA GLN A 121 12.77 -12.60 -3.79
C GLN A 121 13.74 -13.77 -4.04
N SER A 122 14.72 -13.98 -3.16
CA SER A 122 15.86 -14.88 -3.41
C SER A 122 16.17 -15.84 -2.25
N SER A 123 15.44 -15.74 -1.15
CA SER A 123 15.75 -16.44 0.11
C SER A 123 14.77 -17.58 0.39
N ASP A 124 15.27 -18.63 1.06
CA ASP A 124 14.41 -19.59 1.75
C ASP A 124 13.62 -18.86 2.85
N TRP A 125 12.32 -19.10 2.92
CA TRP A 125 11.44 -18.39 3.85
C TRP A 125 11.89 -18.54 5.32
N LYS A 126 12.36 -19.71 5.76
CA LYS A 126 12.75 -19.90 7.17
C LYS A 126 13.98 -19.07 7.52
N GLN A 127 14.95 -19.01 6.61
CA GLN A 127 16.12 -18.15 6.78
C GLN A 127 15.72 -16.67 6.77
N PHE A 128 14.90 -16.27 5.80
CA PHE A 128 14.40 -14.89 5.72
C PHE A 128 13.63 -14.49 6.98
N GLN A 129 12.75 -15.36 7.49
CA GLN A 129 11.98 -15.12 8.70
C GLN A 129 12.89 -14.88 9.91
N GLN A 130 13.93 -15.70 10.07
CA GLN A 130 14.89 -15.52 11.16
C GLN A 130 15.62 -14.18 11.04
N ASP A 131 16.14 -13.88 9.85
CA ASP A 131 16.87 -12.63 9.60
C ASP A 131 15.98 -11.40 9.80
N TYR A 132 14.70 -11.50 9.42
CA TYR A 132 13.72 -10.42 9.53
C TYR A 132 13.29 -10.19 10.97
N THR A 133 13.05 -11.26 11.73
CA THR A 133 12.66 -11.20 13.15
C THR A 133 13.78 -10.62 14.01
N GLU A 134 15.03 -11.03 13.77
CA GLU A 134 16.20 -10.51 14.48
C GLU A 134 16.59 -9.09 14.01
N LYS A 135 15.84 -8.50 13.07
CA LYS A 135 16.14 -7.24 12.37
C LYS A 135 17.54 -7.25 11.72
N ASN A 136 18.09 -8.43 11.47
CA ASN A 136 19.37 -8.66 10.81
C ASN A 136 19.26 -8.54 9.28
N CYS A 137 18.05 -8.34 8.73
CA CYS A 137 17.90 -8.11 7.29
C CYS A 137 18.62 -6.85 6.80
N LEU A 138 18.68 -5.75 7.54
CA LEU A 138 19.44 -4.59 7.11
C LEU A 138 20.93 -4.82 7.40
N PRO A 139 21.81 -4.92 6.38
CA PRO A 139 23.23 -4.84 6.64
C PRO A 139 23.57 -3.38 7.03
N PRO A 140 24.72 -3.13 7.70
CA PRO A 140 25.22 -1.77 7.89
C PRO A 140 25.16 -0.99 6.57
N SER A 141 24.78 0.30 6.58
CA SER A 141 24.56 1.11 5.37
C SER A 141 25.72 1.01 4.36
N ASP A 142 26.96 0.86 4.85
CA ASP A 142 28.17 0.69 4.05
C ASP A 142 28.23 -0.62 3.24
N GLN A 143 27.41 -1.62 3.58
CA GLN A 143 27.39 -2.95 2.96
C GLN A 143 26.26 -3.13 1.94
N ILE A 144 25.26 -2.24 1.89
CA ILE A 144 24.24 -2.27 0.83
C ILE A 144 24.94 -2.05 -0.52
N THR A 145 24.78 -2.99 -1.46
CA THR A 145 25.41 -2.86 -2.78
C THR A 145 24.74 -1.75 -3.60
N GLN A 146 25.50 -1.15 -4.53
CA GLN A 146 24.93 -0.16 -5.45
C GLN A 146 23.78 -0.73 -6.29
N GLU A 147 23.86 -2.02 -6.65
CA GLU A 147 22.82 -2.70 -7.41
C GLU A 147 21.54 -2.84 -6.58
N THR A 148 21.64 -3.29 -5.33
CA THR A 148 20.49 -3.41 -4.42
C THR A 148 19.85 -2.04 -4.19
N ALA A 149 20.64 -1.01 -3.90
CA ALA A 149 20.12 0.35 -3.74
C ALA A 149 19.41 0.85 -5.02
N ALA A 150 19.96 0.55 -6.20
CA ALA A 150 19.31 0.89 -7.47
C ALA A 150 17.99 0.15 -7.67
N LYS A 151 17.91 -1.14 -7.32
CA LYS A 151 16.66 -1.91 -7.40
C LYS A 151 15.60 -1.35 -6.46
N ILE A 152 15.95 -1.04 -5.21
CA ILE A 152 15.04 -0.39 -4.25
C ILE A 152 14.53 0.94 -4.81
N ALA A 153 15.43 1.80 -5.30
CA ALA A 153 15.06 3.11 -5.83
C ALA A 153 14.12 3.02 -7.04
N VAL A 154 14.40 2.09 -7.97
CA VAL A 154 13.55 1.83 -9.14
C VAL A 154 12.18 1.31 -8.70
N PHE A 155 12.15 0.31 -7.83
CA PHE A 155 10.91 -0.29 -7.34
C PHE A 155 10.06 0.74 -6.58
N HIS A 156 10.69 1.50 -5.69
CA HIS A 156 10.04 2.55 -4.91
C HIS A 156 9.43 3.63 -5.80
N THR A 157 10.19 4.12 -6.79
CA THR A 157 9.75 5.21 -7.67
C THR A 157 8.65 4.77 -8.62
N ASN A 158 8.76 3.55 -9.17
CA ASN A 158 7.87 3.10 -10.24
C ASN A 158 6.62 2.40 -9.73
N TYR A 159 6.65 1.72 -8.59
CA TYR A 159 5.50 0.93 -8.10
C TYR A 159 4.96 1.46 -6.78
N VAL A 160 5.82 1.59 -5.76
CA VAL A 160 5.38 1.94 -4.40
C VAL A 160 4.83 3.37 -4.35
N THR A 161 5.55 4.36 -4.88
CA THR A 161 5.14 5.76 -4.81
C THR A 161 3.79 6.03 -5.49
N PRO A 162 3.52 5.59 -6.74
CA PRO A 162 2.21 5.78 -7.36
C PRO A 162 1.07 5.09 -6.58
N ILE A 163 1.29 3.86 -6.11
CA ILE A 163 0.28 3.10 -5.37
C ILE A 163 -0.01 3.73 -4.02
N VAL A 164 1.02 4.13 -3.26
CA VAL A 164 0.87 4.83 -1.98
C VAL A 164 0.04 6.09 -2.14
N ARG A 165 0.34 6.92 -3.15
CA ARG A 165 -0.43 8.15 -3.43
C ARG A 165 -1.89 7.83 -3.76
N TYR A 166 -2.12 6.87 -4.64
CA TYR A 166 -3.48 6.48 -5.01
C TYR A 166 -4.26 5.94 -3.81
N PHE A 167 -3.65 5.09 -2.99
CA PHE A 167 -4.26 4.52 -1.79
C PHE A 167 -4.54 5.60 -0.74
N SER A 168 -3.59 6.49 -0.45
CA SER A 168 -3.77 7.55 0.52
C SER A 168 -4.85 8.53 0.09
N ASP A 169 -4.89 8.91 -1.18
CA ASP A 169 -5.91 9.82 -1.72
C ASP A 169 -7.30 9.20 -1.65
N LYS A 170 -7.44 7.91 -2.00
CA LYS A 170 -8.72 7.19 -1.88
C LYS A 170 -9.18 7.08 -0.44
N SER A 171 -8.27 6.75 0.47
CA SER A 171 -8.57 6.65 1.91
C SER A 171 -9.00 8.01 2.48
N LEU A 172 -8.29 9.08 2.13
CA LEU A 172 -8.62 10.44 2.58
C LEU A 172 -9.97 10.89 2.03
N ASN A 173 -10.23 10.69 0.73
CA ASN A 173 -11.52 11.03 0.14
C ASN A 173 -12.67 10.24 0.78
N HIS A 174 -12.45 8.96 1.12
CA HIS A 174 -13.44 8.18 1.85
C HIS A 174 -13.70 8.79 3.24
N LEU A 175 -12.65 9.10 4.01
CA LEU A 175 -12.79 9.79 5.30
C LEU A 175 -13.63 11.06 5.18
N LEU A 176 -13.27 11.92 4.22
CA LEU A 176 -13.98 13.19 3.98
C LEU A 176 -15.42 12.99 3.52
N SER A 177 -15.74 11.89 2.82
CA SER A 177 -17.13 11.59 2.44
C SER A 177 -18.00 11.16 3.63
N LEU A 178 -17.38 10.66 4.70
CA LEU A 178 -18.07 10.21 5.91
C LEU A 178 -18.21 11.33 6.95
N THR A 179 -17.36 12.36 6.89
CA THR A 179 -17.38 13.48 7.85
C THR A 179 -17.98 14.73 7.21
N LYS A 180 -18.98 15.31 7.86
CA LYS A 180 -19.86 16.33 7.24
C LYS A 180 -19.38 17.78 7.36
N ASP A 181 -18.23 18.03 8.01
CA ASP A 181 -17.96 19.33 8.63
C ASP A 181 -16.76 20.12 8.05
N LEU A 182 -16.25 19.79 6.86
CA LEU A 182 -15.17 20.56 6.24
C LEU A 182 -15.67 21.53 5.15
N GLU A 183 -16.59 22.41 5.52
CA GLU A 183 -16.80 23.66 4.80
C GLU A 183 -15.84 24.73 5.35
N GLY A 184 -14.68 24.93 4.72
CA GLY A 184 -13.97 26.21 4.85
C GLY A 184 -12.45 26.21 4.88
N ASP A 185 -11.77 25.13 5.27
CA ASP A 185 -10.30 25.10 5.30
C ASP A 185 -9.74 24.18 4.20
N LYS A 186 -8.74 24.68 3.47
CA LYS A 186 -7.96 23.87 2.53
C LYS A 186 -7.20 22.83 3.35
N LEU A 187 -7.78 21.65 3.52
CA LEU A 187 -7.09 20.54 4.15
C LEU A 187 -5.80 20.28 3.36
N GLU A 188 -4.69 20.20 4.10
CA GLU A 188 -3.41 19.87 3.51
C GLU A 188 -3.48 18.46 2.92
N ALA A 189 -3.47 18.39 1.59
CA ALA A 189 -3.49 17.12 0.87
C ALA A 189 -2.18 16.33 1.04
N ALA A 190 -1.10 17.00 1.44
CA ALA A 190 0.17 16.33 1.70
C ALA A 190 0.08 15.48 2.97
N LEU A 191 0.69 14.29 2.90
CA LEU A 191 0.86 13.40 4.06
C LEU A 191 1.94 13.95 4.98
N SER A 192 1.73 13.85 6.30
CA SER A 192 2.81 14.06 7.26
C SER A 192 3.83 12.92 7.18
N THR A 193 5.02 13.10 7.79
CA THR A 193 6.07 12.07 7.79
C THR A 193 5.57 10.74 8.38
N SER A 194 4.78 10.77 9.46
CA SER A 194 4.22 9.56 10.06
C SER A 194 3.17 8.89 9.17
N GLU A 195 2.30 9.67 8.53
CA GLU A 195 1.31 9.14 7.60
C GLU A 195 1.99 8.48 6.39
N ALA A 196 2.93 9.20 5.75
CA ALA A 196 3.69 8.68 4.62
C ALA A 196 4.46 7.40 4.97
N MET A 197 5.06 7.34 6.17
CA MET A 197 5.72 6.15 6.69
C MET A 197 4.75 4.97 6.80
N ARG A 198 3.60 5.13 7.47
CA ARG A 198 2.62 4.03 7.67
C ARG A 198 2.07 3.50 6.34
N PHE A 199 1.69 4.39 5.43
CA PHE A 199 1.21 3.99 4.09
C PHE A 199 2.28 3.25 3.30
N THR A 200 3.51 3.78 3.27
CA THR A 200 4.63 3.15 2.54
C THR A 200 4.99 1.79 3.14
N ARG A 201 4.99 1.68 4.46
CA ARG A 201 5.25 0.44 5.21
C ARG A 201 4.23 -0.65 4.90
N ALA A 202 2.94 -0.32 4.91
CA ALA A 202 1.87 -1.26 4.55
C ALA A 202 2.07 -1.83 3.14
N VAL A 203 2.39 -0.96 2.17
CA VAL A 203 2.61 -1.35 0.77
C VAL A 203 3.84 -2.26 0.62
N TYR A 204 4.95 -1.97 1.29
CA TYR A 204 6.13 -2.87 1.26
C TYR A 204 5.86 -4.21 1.94
N ARG A 205 5.21 -4.21 3.10
CA ARG A 205 4.90 -5.46 3.81
C ARG A 205 3.90 -6.33 3.05
N PHE A 206 3.00 -5.71 2.28
CA PHE A 206 2.15 -6.42 1.34
C PHE A 206 2.95 -7.08 0.23
N GLU A 207 3.93 -6.39 -0.34
CA GLU A 207 4.81 -6.99 -1.34
C GLU A 207 5.62 -8.16 -0.76
N ILE A 208 6.12 -8.03 0.47
CA ILE A 208 6.78 -9.15 1.18
C ILE A 208 5.82 -10.33 1.35
N LEU A 209 4.58 -10.08 1.80
CA LEU A 209 3.54 -11.13 1.89
C LEU A 209 3.31 -11.82 0.54
N CYS A 210 3.21 -11.06 -0.55
CA CYS A 210 3.02 -11.62 -1.90
C CYS A 210 4.20 -12.49 -2.34
N GLN A 211 5.43 -12.16 -1.93
CA GLN A 211 6.62 -12.95 -2.26
C GLN A 211 6.72 -14.23 -1.42
N VAL A 212 6.30 -14.16 -0.16
CA VAL A 212 6.38 -15.27 0.80
C VAL A 212 5.25 -16.28 0.61
N ALA A 213 4.04 -15.78 0.38
CA ALA A 213 2.82 -16.57 0.39
C ALA A 213 2.12 -16.62 -0.99
N GLY A 214 2.56 -15.83 -1.95
CA GLY A 214 1.92 -15.76 -3.27
C GLY A 214 2.06 -17.03 -4.10
N PRO A 215 1.29 -17.13 -5.19
CA PRO A 215 1.25 -18.31 -6.07
C PRO A 215 2.47 -18.42 -7.01
N HIS A 216 3.53 -17.67 -6.75
CA HIS A 216 4.75 -17.66 -7.58
C HIS A 216 5.70 -18.81 -7.28
N SER A 217 5.58 -19.43 -6.10
CA SER A 217 6.45 -20.53 -5.68
C SER A 217 5.77 -21.88 -5.91
N GLU A 218 6.53 -22.89 -6.34
CA GLU A 218 6.11 -24.31 -6.34
C GLU A 218 5.85 -24.87 -4.93
N THR A 219 6.02 -24.05 -3.90
CA THR A 219 5.82 -24.38 -2.49
C THR A 219 4.38 -24.81 -2.21
N ASP A 220 4.26 -25.90 -1.45
CA ASP A 220 2.99 -26.45 -1.00
C ASP A 220 2.10 -25.39 -0.33
N MET A 221 0.78 -25.48 -0.57
CA MET A 221 -0.22 -24.58 0.00
C MET A 221 -0.12 -24.48 1.53
N PHE A 222 0.13 -25.59 2.22
CA PHE A 222 0.27 -25.62 3.68
C PHE A 222 1.46 -24.79 4.13
N LEU A 223 2.61 -24.93 3.47
CA LEU A 223 3.83 -24.19 3.80
C LEU A 223 3.66 -22.69 3.54
N ARG A 224 2.94 -22.29 2.48
CA ARG A 224 2.64 -20.87 2.21
C ARG A 224 1.71 -20.28 3.27
N THR A 225 0.72 -21.05 3.71
CA THR A 225 -0.21 -20.65 4.78
C THR A 225 0.55 -20.46 6.10
N GLU A 226 1.37 -21.45 6.48
CA GLU A 226 2.22 -21.38 7.67
C GLU A 226 3.17 -20.18 7.60
N ALA A 227 3.77 -19.91 6.43
CA ALA A 227 4.65 -18.77 6.24
C ALA A 227 3.92 -17.43 6.43
N ALA A 228 2.72 -17.27 5.87
CA ALA A 228 1.91 -16.06 6.06
C ALA A 228 1.51 -15.85 7.54
N GLU A 229 1.10 -16.92 8.22
CA GLU A 229 0.75 -16.87 9.64
C GLU A 229 1.94 -16.43 10.48
N GLN A 230 3.11 -17.06 10.27
CA GLN A 230 4.33 -16.71 10.97
C GLN A 230 4.79 -15.28 10.67
N PHE A 231 4.62 -14.81 9.43
CA PHE A 231 4.91 -13.43 9.05
C PHE A 231 4.11 -12.42 9.87
N PHE A 232 2.81 -12.66 10.07
CA PHE A 232 1.96 -11.75 10.84
C PHE A 232 2.30 -11.71 12.33
N LEU A 233 2.86 -12.79 12.89
CA LEU A 233 3.29 -12.83 14.29
C LEU A 233 4.54 -11.98 14.57
N ILE A 234 5.27 -11.53 13.55
CA ILE A 234 6.45 -10.68 13.72
C ILE A 234 6.03 -9.26 14.16
N PHE A 235 4.94 -8.77 13.60
CA PHE A 235 4.52 -7.38 13.72
C PHE A 235 3.70 -7.09 14.97
N GLU A 236 3.68 -5.82 15.36
CA GLU A 236 2.71 -5.36 16.34
C GLU A 236 1.28 -5.36 15.74
N PRO A 237 0.24 -5.52 16.57
CA PRO A 237 -1.15 -5.62 16.11
C PRO A 237 -1.63 -4.47 15.20
N TRP A 238 -1.22 -3.22 15.48
CA TRP A 238 -1.56 -2.07 14.63
C TRP A 238 -0.84 -2.10 13.28
N GLU A 239 0.36 -2.68 13.23
CA GLU A 239 1.11 -2.85 11.99
C GLU A 239 0.51 -3.94 11.11
N VAL A 240 -0.07 -4.99 11.71
CA VAL A 240 -0.87 -5.98 11.00
C VAL A 240 -2.13 -5.33 10.41
N GLU A 241 -2.76 -4.41 11.14
CA GLU A 241 -3.92 -3.66 10.65
C GLU A 241 -3.58 -2.68 9.52
N GLU A 242 -2.39 -2.07 9.53
CA GLU A 242 -1.88 -1.30 8.38
C GLU A 242 -1.84 -2.16 7.12
N LEU A 243 -1.21 -3.34 7.21
CA LEU A 243 -1.12 -4.30 6.11
C LEU A 243 -2.49 -4.76 5.63
N LEU A 244 -3.36 -5.16 6.56
CA LEU A 244 -4.70 -5.66 6.26
C LEU A 244 -5.58 -4.58 5.65
N SER A 245 -5.46 -3.33 6.10
CA SER A 245 -6.18 -2.20 5.49
C SER A 245 -5.80 -2.01 4.04
N PHE A 246 -4.51 -2.14 3.70
CA PHE A 246 -4.07 -2.10 2.31
C PHE A 246 -4.55 -3.32 1.51
N TYR A 247 -4.51 -4.52 2.07
CA TYR A 247 -5.05 -5.72 1.43
C TYR A 247 -6.55 -5.55 1.08
N GLN A 248 -7.36 -5.10 2.05
CA GLN A 248 -8.79 -4.86 1.85
C GLN A 248 -9.08 -3.70 0.89
N PHE A 249 -8.16 -2.77 0.72
CA PHE A 249 -8.24 -1.76 -0.32
C PHE A 249 -8.04 -2.34 -1.73
N VAL A 250 -7.16 -3.34 -1.87
CA VAL A 250 -6.84 -3.98 -3.14
C VAL A 250 -7.93 -4.96 -3.59
N GLU A 251 -8.56 -5.66 -2.65
CA GLU A 251 -9.62 -6.63 -2.92
C GLU A 251 -10.75 -6.14 -3.86
N PRO A 252 -11.42 -5.00 -3.61
CA PRO A 252 -12.49 -4.51 -4.48
C PRO A 252 -12.02 -4.12 -5.88
N ILE A 253 -10.73 -3.81 -6.07
CA ILE A 253 -10.17 -3.48 -7.39
C ILE A 253 -10.20 -4.71 -8.28
N TYR A 254 -9.70 -5.84 -7.78
CA TYR A 254 -9.72 -7.10 -8.53
C TYR A 254 -11.12 -7.70 -8.61
N ASP A 255 -11.94 -7.52 -7.58
CA ASP A 255 -13.35 -7.90 -7.61
C ASP A 255 -14.11 -7.25 -8.78
N ASP A 256 -13.86 -5.95 -9.01
CA ASP A 256 -14.42 -5.21 -10.14
C ASP A 256 -13.86 -5.70 -11.48
N ILE A 257 -12.54 -5.93 -11.56
CA ILE A 257 -11.91 -6.50 -12.76
C ILE A 257 -12.55 -7.86 -13.11
N PHE A 258 -12.76 -8.74 -12.13
CA PHE A 258 -13.39 -10.05 -12.35
C PHE A 258 -14.79 -9.91 -12.94
N LYS A 259 -15.55 -8.88 -12.53
CA LYS A 259 -16.86 -8.58 -13.14
C LYS A 259 -16.72 -8.12 -14.58
N GLN A 260 -15.71 -7.29 -14.89
CA GLN A 260 -15.48 -6.77 -16.24
C GLN A 260 -15.11 -7.89 -17.23
N VAL A 261 -14.23 -8.82 -16.84
CA VAL A 261 -13.74 -9.89 -17.71
C VAL A 261 -14.56 -11.19 -17.61
N ARG A 262 -15.67 -11.17 -16.88
CA ARG A 262 -16.43 -12.38 -16.52
C ARG A 262 -16.82 -13.21 -17.73
N ASP A 263 -17.41 -12.56 -18.72
CA ASP A 263 -17.96 -13.26 -19.88
C ASP A 263 -16.84 -13.80 -20.79
N ASP A 264 -15.65 -13.17 -20.78
CA ASP A 264 -14.49 -13.64 -21.55
C ASP A 264 -13.98 -14.99 -21.03
N PHE A 265 -13.96 -15.19 -19.71
CA PHE A 265 -13.43 -16.41 -19.09
C PHE A 265 -14.49 -17.47 -18.82
N HIS A 266 -15.78 -17.16 -18.95
CA HIS A 266 -16.85 -18.07 -18.60
C HIS A 266 -16.75 -19.40 -19.40
N PRO A 267 -16.97 -20.58 -18.78
CA PRO A 267 -16.88 -21.87 -19.46
C PRO A 267 -17.79 -22.03 -20.69
N ASP A 268 -18.89 -21.27 -20.73
CA ASP A 268 -19.83 -21.23 -21.86
C ASP A 268 -19.50 -20.19 -22.93
N ASN A 269 -18.35 -19.52 -22.83
CA ASN A 269 -17.93 -18.60 -23.89
C ASN A 269 -17.70 -19.39 -25.21
N PRO A 270 -18.28 -18.95 -26.34
CA PRO A 270 -18.13 -19.64 -27.64
C PRO A 270 -16.68 -19.87 -28.09
N ARG A 271 -15.71 -19.11 -27.56
CA ARG A 271 -14.28 -19.30 -27.83
C ARG A 271 -13.74 -20.67 -27.41
N PHE A 272 -14.50 -21.40 -26.59
CA PHE A 272 -14.13 -22.72 -26.05
C PHE A 272 -14.93 -23.88 -26.68
N ASP A 273 -15.79 -23.62 -27.66
CA ASP A 273 -16.67 -24.66 -28.24
C ASP A 273 -15.91 -25.73 -29.04
N ASP A 274 -14.66 -25.44 -29.44
CA ASP A 274 -13.76 -26.39 -30.09
C ASP A 274 -13.05 -27.34 -29.11
N GLN A 275 -13.18 -27.11 -27.79
CA GLN A 275 -12.60 -27.95 -26.75
C GLN A 275 -13.59 -29.04 -26.29
N PRO A 276 -13.11 -30.27 -26.02
CA PRO A 276 -13.96 -31.36 -25.54
C PRO A 276 -14.57 -31.03 -24.15
N ARG A 277 -15.88 -31.23 -24.00
CA ARG A 277 -16.61 -31.13 -22.71
C ARG A 277 -17.13 -32.50 -22.25
N PRO A 278 -17.13 -32.83 -20.93
CA PRO A 278 -16.37 -32.28 -19.78
C PRO A 278 -14.95 -32.88 -19.63
N PRO A 279 -13.97 -32.23 -18.94
CA PRO A 279 -14.05 -31.17 -17.89
C PRO A 279 -14.05 -29.70 -18.41
N THR A 280 -14.02 -28.69 -17.50
CA THR A 280 -13.95 -27.24 -17.81
C THR A 280 -12.86 -26.93 -18.85
N PRO A 281 -13.14 -26.12 -19.90
CA PRO A 281 -12.17 -25.82 -20.95
C PRO A 281 -10.88 -25.19 -20.41
N GLU A 282 -9.76 -25.48 -21.07
CA GLU A 282 -8.47 -24.86 -20.76
C GLU A 282 -8.54 -23.35 -20.99
N GLY A 283 -8.12 -22.58 -19.97
CA GLY A 283 -8.17 -21.13 -19.97
C GLY A 283 -9.53 -20.53 -19.58
N ALA A 284 -10.55 -21.34 -19.30
CA ALA A 284 -11.80 -20.87 -18.71
C ALA A 284 -11.72 -20.80 -17.17
N PHE A 285 -12.36 -19.79 -16.60
CA PHE A 285 -12.50 -19.62 -15.16
C PHE A 285 -13.97 -19.36 -14.82
N ASP A 286 -14.50 -20.14 -13.89
CA ASP A 286 -15.85 -19.93 -13.36
C ASP A 286 -15.79 -18.95 -12.19
N PHE A 287 -16.11 -17.68 -12.45
CA PHE A 287 -16.24 -16.67 -11.41
C PHE A 287 -17.63 -16.67 -10.73
N ASP A 288 -18.60 -17.44 -11.22
CA ASP A 288 -19.93 -17.52 -10.62
C ASP A 288 -19.95 -18.51 -9.46
N HIS A 289 -19.08 -19.53 -9.52
CA HIS A 289 -18.86 -20.41 -8.39
C HIS A 289 -18.08 -19.69 -7.28
N ARG A 290 -18.79 -19.31 -6.21
CA ARG A 290 -18.29 -18.50 -5.10
C ARG A 290 -16.92 -18.96 -4.55
N LEU A 291 -16.76 -20.26 -4.29
CA LEU A 291 -15.50 -20.76 -3.72
C LEU A 291 -14.33 -20.63 -4.69
N ASP A 292 -14.55 -20.85 -5.99
CA ASP A 292 -13.50 -20.67 -6.99
C ASP A 292 -13.17 -19.20 -7.16
N ARG A 293 -14.19 -18.35 -7.17
CA ARG A 293 -14.05 -16.90 -7.25
C ARG A 293 -13.21 -16.33 -6.09
N ASP A 294 -13.54 -16.68 -4.85
CA ASP A 294 -12.84 -16.17 -3.66
C ASP A 294 -11.37 -16.62 -3.68
N ASN A 295 -11.11 -17.88 -4.06
CA ASN A 295 -9.74 -18.41 -4.19
C ASN A 295 -8.94 -17.76 -5.32
N LEU A 296 -9.59 -17.48 -6.45
CA LEU A 296 -8.99 -16.78 -7.59
C LEU A 296 -8.68 -15.33 -7.23
N LEU A 297 -9.60 -14.66 -6.52
CA LEU A 297 -9.43 -13.29 -6.10
C LEU A 297 -8.22 -13.16 -5.18
N GLU A 298 -8.15 -13.99 -4.14
CA GLU A 298 -7.02 -14.01 -3.22
C GLU A 298 -5.68 -14.29 -3.92
N GLY A 299 -5.63 -15.34 -4.76
CA GLY A 299 -4.38 -15.68 -5.46
C GLY A 299 -3.96 -14.61 -6.46
N THR A 300 -4.91 -13.90 -7.07
CA THR A 300 -4.61 -12.79 -7.99
C THR A 300 -4.14 -11.56 -7.24
N ILE A 301 -4.72 -11.23 -6.08
CA ILE A 301 -4.22 -10.15 -5.20
C ILE A 301 -2.76 -10.42 -4.81
N LEU A 302 -2.45 -11.66 -4.47
CA LEU A 302 -1.10 -12.09 -4.08
C LEU A 302 -0.09 -12.15 -5.26
N ARG A 303 -0.47 -11.71 -6.46
CA ARG A 303 0.47 -11.44 -7.56
C ARG A 303 1.36 -10.21 -7.31
N GLY A 304 1.04 -9.41 -6.29
CA GLY A 304 1.90 -8.33 -5.81
C GLY A 304 1.73 -7.00 -6.55
N LEU A 305 2.61 -6.06 -6.24
CA LEU A 305 2.48 -4.66 -6.65
C LEU A 305 2.68 -4.44 -8.16
N CYS A 306 3.40 -5.34 -8.84
CA CYS A 306 3.62 -5.22 -10.28
C CYS A 306 2.30 -5.36 -11.07
N LEU A 307 1.52 -6.41 -10.77
CA LEU A 307 0.20 -6.59 -11.37
C LEU A 307 -0.73 -5.45 -10.96
N LEU A 308 -0.75 -5.10 -9.67
CA LEU A 308 -1.59 -4.03 -9.14
C LEU A 308 -1.33 -2.68 -9.83
N HIS A 309 -0.06 -2.33 -10.04
CA HIS A 309 0.31 -1.11 -10.77
C HIS A 309 -0.23 -1.15 -12.19
N THR A 310 -0.03 -2.28 -12.89
CA THR A 310 -0.45 -2.43 -14.28
C THR A 310 -1.96 -2.26 -14.42
N VAL A 311 -2.75 -2.90 -13.55
CA VAL A 311 -4.22 -2.79 -13.59
C VAL A 311 -4.73 -1.40 -13.22
N LEU A 312 -4.02 -0.67 -12.36
CA LEU A 312 -4.42 0.67 -11.94
C LEU A 312 -4.04 1.76 -12.96
N PHE A 313 -2.90 1.63 -13.64
CA PHE A 313 -2.30 2.76 -14.36
C PHE A 313 -1.98 2.48 -15.83
N ASP A 314 -1.87 1.21 -16.25
CA ASP A 314 -1.31 0.84 -17.55
C ASP A 314 -2.26 0.00 -18.45
N ILE A 315 -3.52 -0.18 -18.04
CA ILE A 315 -4.54 -0.80 -18.90
C ILE A 315 -4.86 0.13 -20.07
N LYS A 316 -4.86 -0.43 -21.28
CA LYS A 316 -5.03 0.31 -22.54
C LYS A 316 -6.44 0.17 -23.10
N ASP A 317 -6.94 -1.06 -23.05
CA ASP A 317 -8.26 -1.46 -23.53
C ASP A 317 -8.67 -2.78 -22.85
N HIS A 318 -9.90 -3.21 -23.12
CA HIS A 318 -10.47 -4.46 -22.57
C HIS A 318 -9.66 -5.70 -22.96
N GLN A 319 -9.15 -5.78 -24.18
CA GLN A 319 -8.38 -6.94 -24.63
C GLN A 319 -7.04 -7.04 -23.90
N HIS A 320 -6.38 -5.90 -23.65
CA HIS A 320 -5.19 -5.85 -22.80
C HIS A 320 -5.49 -6.36 -21.40
N LEU A 321 -6.62 -5.96 -20.81
CA LEU A 321 -7.05 -6.47 -19.50
C LEU A 321 -7.29 -7.97 -19.52
N VAL A 322 -8.04 -8.49 -20.50
CA VAL A 322 -8.31 -9.94 -20.63
C VAL A 322 -7.01 -10.74 -20.78
N CYS A 323 -6.08 -10.31 -21.64
CA CYS A 323 -4.79 -11.00 -21.80
C CYS A 323 -3.98 -10.97 -20.48
N LEU A 324 -3.90 -9.81 -19.83
CA LEU A 324 -3.20 -9.66 -18.56
C LEU A 324 -3.79 -10.59 -17.49
N MET A 325 -5.12 -10.64 -17.37
CA MET A 325 -5.79 -11.52 -16.41
C MET A 325 -5.60 -12.99 -16.76
N GLN A 326 -5.65 -13.38 -18.03
CA GLN A 326 -5.41 -14.77 -18.46
C GLN A 326 -4.02 -15.28 -18.00
N GLU A 327 -3.02 -14.40 -18.03
CA GLU A 327 -1.64 -14.72 -17.62
C GLU A 327 -1.46 -14.73 -16.09
N ASN A 328 -2.26 -13.96 -15.35
CA ASN A 328 -2.01 -13.67 -13.94
C ASN A 328 -3.04 -14.26 -12.96
N LEU A 329 -4.21 -14.69 -13.43
CA LEU A 329 -5.20 -15.37 -12.59
C LEU A 329 -4.56 -16.58 -11.88
N ALA A 330 -4.75 -16.65 -10.57
CA ALA A 330 -4.18 -17.71 -9.74
C ALA A 330 -5.07 -18.02 -8.55
N LYS A 331 -5.07 -19.30 -8.14
CA LYS A 331 -5.75 -19.73 -6.92
C LYS A 331 -4.76 -19.76 -5.75
N SER A 332 -5.16 -19.22 -4.60
CA SER A 332 -4.32 -19.22 -3.39
C SER A 332 -4.62 -20.40 -2.45
N TYR A 333 -5.89 -20.57 -2.08
CA TYR A 333 -6.40 -21.51 -1.07
C TYR A 333 -5.96 -21.23 0.40
N MET A 334 -5.43 -20.05 0.74
CA MET A 334 -4.99 -19.74 2.11
C MET A 334 -6.08 -19.08 2.98
N SER A 335 -7.10 -18.45 2.39
CA SER A 335 -8.19 -17.74 3.09
C SER A 335 -7.69 -16.53 3.90
N ILE A 336 -7.07 -15.57 3.22
CA ILE A 336 -6.65 -14.27 3.77
C ILE A 336 -7.88 -13.36 3.88
N SER A 337 -8.79 -13.69 4.79
CA SER A 337 -10.00 -12.90 5.02
C SER A 337 -10.20 -12.57 6.48
N THR A 338 -10.96 -11.50 6.74
CA THR A 338 -11.48 -11.18 8.07
C THR A 338 -12.74 -11.95 8.40
N SER A 339 -13.10 -13.00 7.64
CA SER A 339 -14.22 -13.87 7.99
C SER A 339 -13.86 -14.73 9.21
N ALA A 340 -14.84 -15.25 9.95
CA ALA A 340 -14.59 -15.94 11.23
C ALA A 340 -13.57 -17.09 11.11
N GLY A 341 -13.56 -17.81 9.98
CA GLY A 341 -12.63 -18.90 9.68
C GLY A 341 -11.46 -18.53 8.76
N GLY A 342 -11.33 -17.26 8.37
CA GLY A 342 -10.16 -16.77 7.65
C GLY A 342 -8.95 -16.57 8.57
N MET A 343 -7.79 -16.31 7.99
CA MET A 343 -6.53 -16.10 8.71
C MET A 343 -6.58 -14.90 9.68
N PHE A 344 -7.37 -13.87 9.36
CA PHE A 344 -7.62 -12.74 10.25
C PHE A 344 -8.94 -12.88 11.05
N GLY A 345 -9.52 -14.07 11.03
CA GLY A 345 -10.76 -14.44 11.70
C GLY A 345 -10.61 -14.63 13.20
N SER A 346 -11.73 -14.58 13.90
CA SER A 346 -11.78 -14.87 15.34
C SER A 346 -11.35 -16.30 15.68
N THR A 347 -11.73 -17.29 14.85
CA THR A 347 -11.39 -18.69 15.10
C THR A 347 -9.90 -18.94 14.96
N HIS A 348 -9.27 -18.37 13.94
CA HIS A 348 -7.83 -18.49 13.74
C HIS A 348 -7.04 -17.86 14.88
N GLN A 349 -7.39 -16.63 15.28
CA GLN A 349 -6.74 -15.96 16.40
C GLN A 349 -6.91 -16.71 17.72
N LEU A 350 -8.07 -17.33 17.97
CA LEU A 350 -8.30 -18.18 19.15
C LEU A 350 -7.39 -19.41 19.11
N MET A 351 -7.38 -20.15 17.99
CA MET A 351 -6.55 -21.34 17.82
C MET A 351 -5.05 -21.02 17.98
N ARG A 352 -4.60 -19.89 17.42
CA ARG A 352 -3.22 -19.43 17.57
C ARG A 352 -2.86 -19.19 19.03
N ARG A 353 -3.74 -18.55 19.81
CA ARG A 353 -3.51 -18.26 21.23
C ARG A 353 -3.48 -19.54 22.09
N GLU A 354 -4.32 -20.52 21.78
CA GLU A 354 -4.33 -21.82 22.46
C GLU A 354 -3.07 -22.63 22.14
N ALA A 355 -2.66 -22.65 20.86
CA ALA A 355 -1.52 -23.44 20.40
C ALA A 355 -0.17 -22.80 20.75
N GLN A 356 -0.05 -21.48 20.66
CA GLN A 356 1.19 -20.74 20.82
C GLN A 356 0.95 -19.38 21.51
N PRO A 357 0.72 -19.37 22.83
CA PRO A 357 0.56 -18.14 23.59
C PRO A 357 1.86 -17.32 23.56
N SER A 358 1.71 -16.00 23.45
CA SER A 358 2.82 -15.04 23.35
C SER A 358 2.82 -14.03 24.50
N ASP A 359 3.95 -13.34 24.69
CA ASP A 359 4.04 -12.23 25.65
C ASP A 359 3.03 -11.11 25.33
N ARG A 360 2.68 -10.92 24.05
CA ARG A 360 1.66 -9.96 23.61
C ARG A 360 0.26 -10.36 24.10
N ASP A 361 -0.05 -11.66 24.13
CA ASP A 361 -1.32 -12.15 24.70
C ASP A 361 -1.38 -11.86 26.20
N ARG A 362 -0.29 -12.14 26.92
CA ARG A 362 -0.17 -11.81 28.35
C ARG A 362 -0.33 -10.31 28.62
N MET A 363 0.31 -9.45 27.81
CA MET A 363 0.19 -7.99 27.94
C MET A 363 -1.23 -7.50 27.72
N GLN A 364 -1.98 -8.13 26.82
CA GLN A 364 -3.40 -7.84 26.61
C GLN A 364 -4.23 -8.24 27.84
N ASP A 365 -4.02 -9.45 28.36
CA ASP A 365 -4.77 -9.97 29.52
C ASP A 365 -4.53 -9.12 30.78
N GLU A 366 -3.30 -8.65 30.96
CA GLU A 366 -2.92 -7.72 32.03
C GLU A 366 -3.37 -6.27 31.78
N LYS A 367 -3.96 -5.98 30.61
CA LYS A 367 -4.32 -4.63 30.13
C LYS A 367 -3.17 -3.62 30.34
N VAL A 368 -1.94 -4.02 29.97
CA VAL A 368 -0.73 -3.20 30.15
C VAL A 368 -0.94 -1.81 29.56
N PRO A 369 -0.61 -0.72 30.27
CA PRO A 369 -0.75 0.64 29.74
C PRO A 369 0.04 0.84 28.45
N MET A 370 -0.62 1.38 27.43
CA MET A 370 -0.05 1.70 26.14
C MET A 370 -0.62 3.05 25.67
N PRO A 371 -0.19 4.16 26.30
CA PRO A 371 -0.62 5.49 25.90
C PRO A 371 -0.06 5.85 24.52
N PHE A 372 -0.78 6.69 23.79
CA PHE A 372 -0.29 7.27 22.55
C PHE A 372 0.92 8.18 22.85
N PRO A 373 2.13 7.89 22.32
CA PRO A 373 3.33 8.66 22.65
C PRO A 373 3.46 9.96 21.84
N GLY A 374 2.56 10.20 20.89
CA GLY A 374 2.67 11.28 19.90
C GLY A 374 3.06 10.75 18.52
N ASP A 375 2.75 11.53 17.48
CA ASP A 375 3.21 11.25 16.13
C ASP A 375 4.72 11.49 16.01
N GLY A 376 5.35 10.85 15.02
CA GLY A 376 6.80 10.94 14.79
C GLY A 376 7.63 9.90 15.54
N VAL A 377 7.05 9.12 16.46
CA VAL A 377 7.74 7.98 17.10
C VAL A 377 7.65 6.76 16.18
N PRO A 378 8.78 6.24 15.65
CA PRO A 378 8.75 5.05 14.80
C PRO A 378 8.19 3.84 15.55
N ASP A 379 7.45 3.00 14.83
CA ASP A 379 6.88 1.73 15.33
C ASP A 379 5.88 1.86 16.51
N ALA A 380 5.57 3.08 16.97
CA ALA A 380 4.57 3.31 18.00
C ALA A 380 3.14 3.16 17.46
N PRO A 381 2.16 2.81 18.33
CA PRO A 381 0.76 2.76 17.94
C PRO A 381 0.25 4.16 17.56
N PRO A 382 -0.55 4.30 16.49
CA PRO A 382 -1.21 5.56 16.16
C PRO A 382 -2.29 5.90 17.19
N LEU A 383 -2.69 7.17 17.22
CA LEU A 383 -3.73 7.64 18.15
C LEU A 383 -5.02 6.84 18.01
N ALA A 384 -5.45 6.56 16.78
CA ALA A 384 -6.66 5.77 16.51
C ALA A 384 -6.64 4.39 17.20
N TRP A 385 -5.49 3.70 17.18
CA TRP A 385 -5.32 2.41 17.86
C TRP A 385 -5.39 2.56 19.38
N ALA A 386 -4.65 3.53 19.94
CA ALA A 386 -4.68 3.79 21.37
C ALA A 386 -6.09 4.16 21.86
N MET A 387 -6.87 4.88 21.04
CA MET A 387 -8.24 5.28 21.37
C MET A 387 -9.19 4.08 21.49
N ILE A 388 -9.28 3.22 20.48
CA ILE A 388 -10.23 2.09 20.48
C ILE A 388 -9.93 1.06 21.58
N TRP A 389 -8.68 1.02 22.07
CA TRP A 389 -8.26 0.13 23.16
C TRP A 389 -8.11 0.82 24.52
N GLY A 390 -8.60 2.07 24.65
CA GLY A 390 -8.59 2.78 25.94
C GLY A 390 -7.18 2.99 26.52
N SER A 391 -6.17 3.22 25.66
CA SER A 391 -4.76 3.38 26.03
C SER A 391 -4.16 2.18 26.78
N THR A 392 -4.64 0.98 26.48
CA THR A 392 -4.10 -0.29 27.00
C THR A 392 -3.76 -1.21 25.83
N TYR A 393 -2.84 -2.14 26.05
CA TYR A 393 -2.36 -3.04 25.01
C TYR A 393 -3.48 -3.97 24.51
N SER A 394 -3.47 -4.24 23.21
CA SER A 394 -4.39 -5.18 22.56
C SER A 394 -3.63 -5.96 21.50
N ASN A 395 -3.75 -7.29 21.56
CA ASN A 395 -3.19 -8.26 20.61
C ASN A 395 -4.27 -8.89 19.71
N ILE A 396 -5.45 -8.27 19.61
CA ILE A 396 -6.50 -8.65 18.67
C ILE A 396 -6.61 -7.63 17.53
N TYR A 397 -6.80 -8.15 16.33
CA TYR A 397 -6.90 -7.40 15.08
C TYR A 397 -7.89 -8.11 14.14
N GLY A 398 -7.98 -7.72 12.87
CA GLY A 398 -8.79 -8.41 11.87
C GLY A 398 -10.27 -8.37 12.20
N TRP A 399 -10.87 -9.57 12.39
CA TRP A 399 -12.27 -9.75 12.76
C TRP A 399 -12.73 -8.83 13.90
N TYR A 400 -11.86 -8.44 14.84
CA TYR A 400 -12.25 -7.62 15.99
C TYR A 400 -12.38 -6.12 15.68
N ILE A 401 -11.80 -5.65 14.58
CA ILE A 401 -11.95 -4.27 14.14
C ILE A 401 -13.20 -4.15 13.25
N PRO A 402 -14.00 -3.06 13.34
CA PRO A 402 -15.14 -2.87 12.44
C PRO A 402 -14.68 -2.74 10.98
N ASP A 403 -15.29 -3.48 10.05
CA ASP A 403 -14.90 -3.44 8.63
C ASP A 403 -15.06 -2.05 8.00
N ASP A 404 -15.97 -1.22 8.53
CA ASP A 404 -16.22 0.14 8.06
C ASP A 404 -15.06 1.13 8.34
N THR A 405 -14.04 0.75 9.13
CA THR A 405 -12.93 1.65 9.50
C THR A 405 -11.76 1.60 8.52
N ARG A 406 -11.49 0.43 7.92
CA ARG A 406 -10.33 0.24 7.02
C ARG A 406 -10.44 1.00 5.70
N PRO A 407 -11.61 1.13 5.05
CA PRO A 407 -11.74 1.84 3.78
C PRO A 407 -11.32 3.32 3.84
N TRP A 408 -11.48 3.97 4.99
CA TRP A 408 -11.02 5.35 5.19
C TRP A 408 -9.65 5.43 5.86
N GLY A 409 -9.01 4.29 6.17
CA GLY A 409 -7.63 4.23 6.61
C GLY A 409 -7.39 4.68 8.06
N TYR A 410 -8.27 4.32 9.00
CA TYR A 410 -8.22 4.78 10.39
C TYR A 410 -6.86 4.70 11.09
N ILE A 411 -6.05 3.71 10.74
CA ILE A 411 -4.76 3.43 11.36
C ILE A 411 -3.62 4.32 10.80
N PHE A 412 -3.81 4.94 9.63
CA PHE A 412 -2.75 5.65 8.92
C PHE A 412 -2.58 7.10 9.36
N TRP A 413 -3.69 7.76 9.69
CA TRP A 413 -3.72 9.21 9.92
C TRP A 413 -3.05 9.63 11.22
N ASP A 414 -2.40 10.79 11.20
CA ASP A 414 -1.86 11.39 12.40
C ASP A 414 -2.95 11.99 13.30
N ALA A 415 -2.60 12.31 14.53
CA ALA A 415 -3.54 12.84 15.51
C ALA A 415 -4.17 14.17 15.06
N ALA A 416 -3.40 15.02 14.39
CA ALA A 416 -3.85 16.33 13.94
C ALA A 416 -4.86 16.23 12.80
N ARG A 417 -4.66 15.31 11.85
CA ARG A 417 -5.60 15.05 10.77
C ARG A 417 -6.88 14.44 11.30
N LEU A 418 -6.80 13.43 12.18
CA LEU A 418 -7.99 12.83 12.79
C LEU A 418 -8.84 13.85 13.55
N GLU A 419 -8.21 14.78 14.26
CA GLU A 419 -8.91 15.89 14.93
C GLU A 419 -9.59 16.81 13.91
N ARG A 420 -8.85 17.27 12.89
CA ARG A 420 -9.35 18.26 11.93
C ARG A 420 -10.47 17.71 11.04
N THR A 421 -10.42 16.43 10.70
CA THR A 421 -11.40 15.81 9.80
C THR A 421 -12.63 15.27 10.52
N GLY A 422 -12.69 15.30 11.85
CA GLY A 422 -13.73 14.61 12.63
C GLY A 422 -13.58 13.08 12.63
N GLY A 423 -12.38 12.58 12.28
CA GLY A 423 -12.07 11.16 12.20
C GLY A 423 -12.09 10.48 13.57
N LYS A 424 -11.85 11.22 14.66
CA LYS A 424 -11.94 10.71 16.04
C LYS A 424 -13.37 10.33 16.40
N GLU A 425 -14.29 11.24 16.16
CA GLU A 425 -15.72 11.08 16.45
C GLU A 425 -16.29 9.97 15.57
N LEU A 426 -15.92 9.95 14.29
CA LEU A 426 -16.31 8.88 13.37
C LEU A 426 -15.83 7.51 13.88
N LEU A 427 -14.56 7.39 14.27
CA LEU A 427 -13.99 6.14 14.78
C LEU A 427 -14.72 5.68 16.05
N GLN A 428 -14.96 6.59 16.99
CA GLN A 428 -15.70 6.30 18.22
C GLN A 428 -17.13 5.82 17.90
N GLN A 429 -17.85 6.50 17.01
CA GLN A 429 -19.19 6.10 16.59
C GLN A 429 -19.21 4.72 15.92
N GLN A 430 -18.24 4.43 15.04
CA GLN A 430 -18.13 3.12 14.39
C GLN A 430 -17.79 2.01 15.38
N TRP A 431 -16.95 2.32 16.37
CA TRP A 431 -16.59 1.41 17.46
C TRP A 431 -17.81 1.09 18.35
N GLU A 432 -18.48 2.11 18.88
CA GLU A 432 -19.69 1.98 19.70
C GLU A 432 -20.82 1.28 18.93
N LYS A 433 -20.98 1.54 17.62
CA LYS A 433 -21.96 0.83 16.78
C LYS A 433 -21.66 -0.67 16.64
N CYS A 434 -20.39 -1.07 16.71
CA CYS A 434 -19.96 -2.46 16.58
C CYS A 434 -19.97 -3.20 17.92
N TRP A 435 -19.52 -2.54 18.99
CA TRP A 435 -19.21 -3.18 20.29
C TRP A 435 -20.05 -2.63 21.46
N GLU A 436 -20.82 -1.56 21.27
CA GLU A 436 -21.55 -0.88 22.34
C GLU A 436 -20.57 -0.51 23.48
N ASP A 437 -20.86 -0.94 24.72
CA ASP A 437 -19.98 -0.76 25.89
C ASP A 437 -19.10 -2.01 26.17
N GLU A 438 -19.10 -3.01 25.28
CA GLU A 438 -18.34 -4.24 25.47
C GLU A 438 -16.89 -4.08 24.97
N ASP A 439 -15.93 -4.58 25.74
CA ASP A 439 -14.52 -4.67 25.33
C ASP A 439 -14.29 -6.02 24.63
N PRO A 440 -13.97 -6.06 23.32
CA PRO A 440 -13.84 -7.32 22.60
C PRO A 440 -12.67 -8.19 23.07
N ARG A 441 -11.79 -7.67 23.94
CA ARG A 441 -10.77 -8.48 24.62
C ARG A 441 -11.36 -9.41 25.68
N ASP A 442 -12.51 -9.07 26.22
CA ASP A 442 -13.19 -9.85 27.26
C ASP A 442 -13.97 -11.05 26.65
N ASP A 443 -14.24 -11.02 25.34
CA ASP A 443 -14.94 -12.07 24.56
C ASP A 443 -14.06 -13.31 24.27
N LEU A 444 -12.80 -13.29 24.70
CA LEU A 444 -11.83 -14.37 24.47
C LEU A 444 -11.87 -15.48 25.53
N PHE A 445 -12.77 -15.39 26.52
CA PHE A 445 -12.88 -16.30 27.66
C PHE A 445 -14.28 -16.90 27.85
#